data_AF-A0A3B9SZG0-F1
#
_entry.id   AF-A0A3B9SZG0-F1
#
_cell.length_a   1.000
_cell.length_b   1.000
_cell.length_c   1.000
_cell.angle_alpha   90.00
_cell.angle_beta   90.00
_cell.angle_gamma   90.00
#
_symmetry.space_group_name_H-M   'P 1'
#
loop_
_entity.id
_entity.type
_entity.pdbx_description
1 polymer ?
#
loop_
_entity_poly.entity_id
_entity_poly.type
_entity_poly.pdbx_seq_one_letter_code
_entity_poly.pdbx_strand_id
1 'polypeptide(L)'
;MRHRVSTVTDSSCIQTINWTSFPHGTAIALTVIRVCIRQHRHLDGVQHMNEQKKLGVIGGLGPMASAQFLELLTSMTDAKRDQEHIEAILYSRPQTPDRTAYLLGNSPESPLPVMLDSARTLESLGCRVLVIPCMTAYSFAAEMQEKCTAQLVNPITQSAKLLKAAGKRCVGIMATDGTVKIGTFQKALRAEGIEPVTPDAENQREVMRIIYEDVKSGKPADLEQFHAVAHSMRAKGAECVILGCTELSVIKQTQQIGKGFLDAMEVLAATAIAACGYSVKADIRLIG
;
A
#
# COMPACT_ATOMS: atom_id res chain seq x y z
N MET A 1 56.21 -3.00 2.88
CA MET A 1 56.08 -1.95 3.92
C MET A 1 54.72 -1.31 3.80
N ARG A 2 54.01 -1.21 4.93
CA ARG A 2 52.58 -0.84 5.03
C ARG A 2 52.39 0.65 4.72
N HIS A 3 51.54 0.99 3.76
CA HIS A 3 51.03 2.36 3.65
C HIS A 3 49.89 2.57 4.65
N ARG A 4 50.11 3.55 5.52
CA ARG A 4 49.25 4.00 6.60
C ARG A 4 48.05 4.73 5.98
N VAL A 5 46.84 4.18 6.16
CA VAL A 5 45.60 4.93 5.95
C VAL A 5 45.42 5.84 7.16
N SER A 6 45.54 7.15 6.93
CA SER A 6 45.18 8.17 7.91
C SER A 6 43.66 8.27 8.00
N THR A 7 43.12 7.88 9.15
CA THR A 7 41.75 8.16 9.59
C THR A 7 41.55 9.66 9.75
N VAL A 8 40.73 10.26 8.88
CA VAL A 8 40.12 11.57 9.15
C VAL A 8 38.83 11.29 9.92
N THR A 9 38.90 11.40 11.24
CA THR A 9 37.72 11.57 12.09
C THR A 9 37.34 13.05 12.03
N ASP A 10 36.36 13.41 11.21
CA ASP A 10 35.80 14.75 11.26
C ASP A 10 34.45 14.74 11.98
N SER A 11 34.53 15.14 13.25
CA SER A 11 33.42 15.34 14.17
C SER A 11 32.97 16.79 14.07
N SER A 12 32.27 17.17 13.00
CA SER A 12 31.60 18.47 12.96
C SER A 12 30.52 18.55 11.89
N CYS A 13 29.28 18.22 12.27
CA CYS A 13 28.07 18.84 11.74
C CYS A 13 26.88 18.53 12.66
N ILE A 14 27.00 18.94 13.93
CA ILE A 14 25.82 19.19 14.76
C ILE A 14 25.39 20.61 14.43
N GLN A 15 24.50 20.75 13.45
CA GLN A 15 23.67 21.95 13.38
C GLN A 15 22.44 21.70 14.26
N THR A 16 22.45 22.32 15.42
CA THR A 16 21.29 22.58 16.27
C THR A 16 20.17 23.20 15.43
N ILE A 17 19.12 22.43 15.16
CA ILE A 17 17.86 22.95 14.64
C ILE A 17 17.04 23.40 15.85
N ASN A 18 16.86 24.71 15.99
CA ASN A 18 15.97 25.32 16.97
C ASN A 18 14.52 24.93 16.67
N TRP A 19 13.89 24.22 17.60
CA TRP A 19 12.47 23.90 17.57
C TRP A 19 11.66 25.02 18.21
N THR A 20 11.24 25.99 17.40
CA THR A 20 10.15 26.90 17.78
C THR A 20 9.07 26.87 16.72
N SER A 21 8.00 26.14 17.06
CA SER A 21 6.60 26.38 16.70
C SER A 21 6.26 26.64 15.23
N PHE A 22 5.80 25.59 14.54
CA PHE A 22 4.83 25.70 13.44
C PHE A 22 3.70 24.68 13.67
N PRO A 23 2.42 25.10 13.68
CA PRO A 23 1.30 24.18 13.57
C PRO A 23 1.15 23.75 12.09
N HIS A 24 0.40 22.67 11.86
CA HIS A 24 -0.09 22.13 10.56
C HIS A 24 0.72 20.95 9.96
N GLY A 25 0.31 19.74 10.32
CA GLY A 25 0.82 18.44 9.87
C GLY A 25 0.48 18.04 8.41
N THR A 26 0.30 19.00 7.52
CA THR A 26 -0.13 18.76 6.12
C THR A 26 1.05 18.60 5.15
N ALA A 27 2.19 19.23 5.44
CA ALA A 27 3.36 19.21 4.55
C ALA A 27 4.18 17.89 4.63
N ILE A 28 4.03 17.11 5.70
CA ILE A 28 4.90 15.96 5.98
C ILE A 28 4.53 14.75 5.09
N ALA A 29 3.25 14.48 4.81
CA ALA A 29 2.82 13.30 4.05
C ALA A 29 3.25 13.34 2.56
N LEU A 30 3.08 14.47 1.88
CA LEU A 30 3.52 14.66 0.49
C LEU A 30 5.06 14.72 0.37
N THR A 31 5.72 15.27 1.39
CA THR A 31 7.19 15.29 1.47
C THR A 31 7.73 13.87 1.65
N VAL A 32 7.06 12.99 2.40
CA VAL A 32 7.51 11.60 2.61
C VAL A 32 7.37 10.74 1.36
N ILE A 33 6.31 10.90 0.56
CA ILE A 33 6.20 10.22 -0.74
C ILE A 33 7.34 10.69 -1.68
N ARG A 34 7.64 11.99 -1.70
CA ARG A 34 8.79 12.53 -2.46
C ARG A 34 10.15 12.14 -1.89
N VAL A 35 10.30 11.99 -0.55
CA VAL A 35 11.56 11.66 0.14
C VAL A 35 11.88 10.17 0.05
N CYS A 36 10.89 9.28 0.11
CA CYS A 36 11.10 7.83 -0.08
C CYS A 36 11.58 7.47 -1.50
N ILE A 37 11.21 8.27 -2.51
CA ILE A 37 11.74 8.14 -3.88
C ILE A 37 13.17 8.69 -4.00
N ARG A 38 13.59 9.59 -3.09
CA ARG A 38 14.85 10.34 -3.17
C ARG A 38 16.08 9.60 -2.66
N GLN A 39 15.92 8.56 -1.83
CA GLN A 39 17.05 7.85 -1.19
C GLN A 39 17.89 6.95 -2.13
N HIS A 40 17.57 6.90 -3.44
CA HIS A 40 18.38 6.19 -4.45
C HIS A 40 19.11 7.09 -5.45
N ARG A 41 19.19 8.41 -5.23
CA ARG A 41 19.94 9.30 -6.15
C ARG A 41 21.10 9.97 -5.44
N HIS A 42 22.29 9.39 -5.61
CA HIS A 42 23.52 10.15 -5.53
C HIS A 42 24.12 10.24 -6.95
N LEU A 43 24.43 11.48 -7.31
CA LEU A 43 25.23 11.97 -8.44
C LEU A 43 24.47 12.40 -9.72
N ASP A 44 24.77 13.65 -10.07
CA ASP A 44 24.67 14.36 -11.34
C ASP A 44 23.30 14.92 -11.82
N GLY A 45 23.09 16.20 -11.51
CA GLY A 45 23.14 17.26 -12.53
C GLY A 45 22.09 17.32 -13.65
N VAL A 46 21.03 16.52 -13.65
CA VAL A 46 19.94 16.65 -14.65
C VAL A 46 18.59 16.75 -13.94
N GLN A 47 17.89 17.87 -14.14
CA GLN A 47 16.45 17.96 -13.87
C GLN A 47 15.72 17.02 -14.83
N HIS A 48 15.61 15.73 -14.49
CA HIS A 48 14.66 14.85 -15.15
C HIS A 48 13.25 15.33 -14.77
N MET A 49 12.57 16.02 -15.68
CA MET A 49 11.12 15.98 -15.74
C MET A 49 10.71 14.51 -15.62
N ASN A 50 9.92 14.15 -14.60
CA ASN A 50 9.49 12.76 -14.42
C ASN A 50 8.72 12.36 -15.69
N GLU A 51 9.30 11.48 -16.49
CA GLU A 51 8.64 10.90 -17.66
C GLU A 51 7.32 10.24 -17.20
N GLN A 52 6.21 10.61 -17.83
CA GLN A 52 4.90 10.02 -17.55
C GLN A 52 4.91 8.58 -18.04
N LYS A 53 4.52 7.64 -17.16
CA LYS A 53 4.57 6.20 -17.43
C LYS A 53 3.18 5.60 -17.48
N LYS A 54 2.97 4.70 -18.43
CA LYS A 54 1.79 3.86 -18.51
C LYS A 54 1.73 2.87 -17.34
N LEU A 55 0.56 2.80 -16.70
CA LEU A 55 0.26 1.92 -15.56
C LEU A 55 -0.36 0.61 -16.04
N GLY A 56 0.15 -0.52 -15.57
CA GLY A 56 -0.48 -1.83 -15.72
C GLY A 56 -1.11 -2.29 -14.40
N VAL A 57 -2.38 -2.70 -14.46
CA VAL A 57 -3.12 -3.23 -13.31
C VAL A 57 -3.35 -4.72 -13.50
N ILE A 58 -2.68 -5.55 -12.70
CA ILE A 58 -2.89 -7.00 -12.65
C ILE A 58 -4.14 -7.25 -11.80
N GLY A 59 -5.30 -7.30 -12.45
CA GLY A 59 -6.61 -7.31 -11.79
C GLY A 59 -7.31 -8.67 -11.82
N GLY A 60 -8.54 -8.68 -11.31
CA GLY A 60 -9.36 -9.89 -11.17
C GLY A 60 -9.18 -10.61 -9.83
N LEU A 61 -8.43 -10.01 -8.88
CA LEU A 61 -8.05 -10.64 -7.61
C LEU A 61 -8.66 -9.96 -6.36
N GLY A 62 -9.89 -9.43 -6.33
CA GLY A 62 -11.05 -9.73 -7.19
C GLY A 62 -11.41 -8.66 -8.24
N PRO A 63 -12.40 -8.95 -9.12
CA PRO A 63 -12.84 -8.00 -10.15
C PRO A 63 -13.33 -6.66 -9.60
N MET A 64 -14.14 -6.68 -8.53
CA MET A 64 -14.70 -5.44 -7.94
C MET A 64 -13.59 -4.55 -7.36
N ALA A 65 -12.64 -5.13 -6.63
CA ALA A 65 -11.46 -4.42 -6.14
C ALA A 65 -10.64 -3.78 -7.27
N SER A 66 -10.60 -4.42 -8.45
CA SER A 66 -9.90 -3.87 -9.62
C SER A 66 -10.62 -2.68 -10.22
N ALA A 67 -11.96 -2.71 -10.27
CA ALA A 67 -12.77 -1.57 -10.70
C ALA A 67 -12.65 -0.40 -9.73
N GLN A 68 -12.73 -0.65 -8.43
CA GLN A 68 -12.55 0.37 -7.38
C GLN A 68 -11.16 1.00 -7.41
N PHE A 69 -10.12 0.21 -7.69
CA PHE A 69 -8.79 0.76 -7.85
C PHE A 69 -8.73 1.79 -9.00
N LEU A 70 -9.40 1.56 -10.12
CA LEU A 70 -9.46 2.54 -11.22
C LEU A 70 -10.26 3.80 -10.84
N GLU A 71 -11.31 3.65 -10.03
CA GLU A 71 -12.06 4.78 -9.47
C GLU A 71 -11.18 5.63 -8.54
N LEU A 72 -10.42 4.99 -7.64
CA LEU A 72 -9.45 5.68 -6.78
C LEU A 72 -8.34 6.34 -7.60
N LEU A 73 -7.79 5.64 -8.58
CA LEU A 73 -6.76 6.20 -9.47
C LEU A 73 -7.25 7.48 -10.13
N THR A 74 -8.46 7.45 -10.68
CA THR A 74 -9.07 8.61 -11.36
C THR A 74 -9.40 9.73 -10.37
N SER A 75 -10.08 9.41 -9.28
CA SER A 75 -10.55 10.39 -8.30
C SER A 75 -9.42 11.07 -7.52
N MET A 76 -8.30 10.37 -7.29
CA MET A 76 -7.15 10.88 -6.53
C MET A 76 -6.10 11.56 -7.41
N THR A 77 -6.11 11.37 -8.73
CA THR A 77 -5.17 12.07 -9.63
C THR A 77 -5.52 13.56 -9.72
N ASP A 78 -4.52 14.42 -9.55
CA ASP A 78 -4.64 15.87 -9.75
C ASP A 78 -4.68 16.19 -11.25
N ALA A 79 -5.88 16.10 -11.82
CA ALA A 79 -6.17 16.35 -13.22
C ALA A 79 -7.41 17.25 -13.35
N LYS A 80 -7.37 18.17 -14.31
CA LYS A 80 -8.47 19.10 -14.61
C LYS A 80 -9.26 18.72 -15.87
N ARG A 81 -8.71 17.80 -16.66
CA ARG A 81 -9.28 17.28 -17.91
C ARG A 81 -8.77 15.86 -18.17
N ASP A 82 -9.46 15.14 -19.04
CA ASP A 82 -9.20 13.72 -19.33
C ASP A 82 -7.73 13.44 -19.69
N GLN A 83 -7.09 14.30 -20.50
CA GLN A 83 -5.72 14.10 -20.98
C GLN A 83 -4.64 14.20 -19.89
N GLU A 84 -5.01 14.68 -18.70
CA GLU A 84 -4.11 14.77 -17.55
C GLU A 84 -4.21 13.55 -16.63
N HIS A 85 -5.13 12.62 -16.91
CA HIS A 85 -5.20 11.36 -16.21
C HIS A 85 -4.12 10.38 -16.70
N ILE A 86 -3.89 9.37 -15.87
CA ILE A 86 -2.88 8.34 -16.10
C ILE A 86 -3.39 7.38 -17.18
N GLU A 87 -2.60 7.13 -18.22
CA GLU A 87 -2.85 6.03 -19.14
C GLU A 87 -2.67 4.70 -18.38
N ALA A 88 -3.77 3.95 -18.21
CA ALA A 88 -3.78 2.71 -17.45
C ALA A 88 -4.44 1.57 -18.23
N ILE A 89 -3.86 0.37 -18.13
CA ILE A 89 -4.41 -0.86 -18.70
C ILE A 89 -4.76 -1.80 -17.54
N LEU A 90 -6.04 -2.12 -17.40
CA LEU A 90 -6.52 -3.16 -16.50
C LEU A 90 -6.60 -4.49 -17.25
N TYR A 91 -5.80 -5.46 -16.80
CA TYR A 91 -5.93 -6.84 -17.25
C TYR A 91 -6.56 -7.69 -16.15
N SER A 92 -7.87 -7.89 -16.23
CA SER A 92 -8.67 -8.59 -15.22
C SER A 92 -8.74 -10.09 -15.50
N ARG A 93 -8.11 -10.92 -14.66
CA ARG A 93 -8.08 -12.39 -14.79
C ARG A 93 -8.60 -13.08 -13.52
N PRO A 94 -9.93 -13.16 -13.34
CA PRO A 94 -10.54 -13.80 -12.16
C PRO A 94 -10.26 -15.30 -12.05
N GLN A 95 -9.81 -15.96 -13.13
CA GLN A 95 -9.36 -17.36 -13.11
C GLN A 95 -8.01 -17.55 -12.41
N THR A 96 -7.36 -16.49 -11.92
CA THR A 96 -6.14 -16.61 -11.11
C THR A 96 -6.43 -17.39 -9.83
N PRO A 97 -5.69 -18.47 -9.52
CA PRO A 97 -5.88 -19.28 -8.31
C PRO A 97 -5.99 -18.46 -7.03
N ASP A 98 -6.69 -18.99 -6.03
CA ASP A 98 -6.90 -18.28 -4.76
C ASP A 98 -5.60 -18.16 -3.97
N ARG A 99 -5.25 -16.92 -3.62
CA ARG A 99 -3.97 -16.60 -2.95
C ARG A 99 -3.95 -17.18 -1.54
N THR A 100 -5.05 -17.03 -0.79
CA THR A 100 -5.13 -17.49 0.60
C THR A 100 -5.10 -19.02 0.66
N ALA A 101 -5.84 -19.70 -0.20
CA ALA A 101 -5.89 -21.16 -0.25
C ALA A 101 -4.51 -21.75 -0.54
N TYR A 102 -3.78 -21.20 -1.52
CA TYR A 102 -2.41 -21.63 -1.82
C TYR A 102 -1.45 -21.37 -0.66
N LEU A 103 -1.44 -20.14 -0.11
CA LEU A 103 -0.51 -19.75 0.94
C LEU A 103 -0.74 -20.50 2.27
N LEU A 104 -1.97 -20.97 2.51
CA LEU A 104 -2.31 -21.80 3.67
C LEU A 104 -2.20 -23.31 3.40
N GLY A 105 -1.81 -23.73 2.19
CA GLY A 105 -1.70 -25.15 1.83
C GLY A 105 -3.03 -25.86 1.60
N ASN A 106 -4.14 -25.12 1.50
CA ASN A 106 -5.47 -25.66 1.22
C ASN A 106 -5.70 -25.92 -0.28
N SER A 107 -4.80 -25.43 -1.15
CA SER A 107 -4.79 -25.70 -2.59
C SER A 107 -3.36 -25.84 -3.10
N PRO A 108 -3.07 -26.80 -4.01
CA PRO A 108 -1.75 -26.90 -4.64
C PRO A 108 -1.53 -25.88 -5.75
N GLU A 109 -2.58 -25.18 -6.21
CA GLU A 109 -2.52 -24.31 -7.39
C GLU A 109 -1.93 -22.94 -7.04
N SER A 110 -0.71 -22.67 -7.52
CA SER A 110 -0.05 -21.38 -7.31
C SER A 110 -0.67 -20.27 -8.17
N PRO A 111 -0.96 -19.08 -7.61
CA PRO A 111 -1.42 -17.93 -8.39
C PRO A 111 -0.29 -17.25 -9.18
N LEU A 112 0.96 -17.48 -8.80
CA LEU A 112 2.11 -16.75 -9.31
C LEU A 112 2.30 -16.88 -10.83
N PRO A 113 2.22 -18.06 -11.46
CA PRO A 113 2.40 -18.17 -12.91
C PRO A 113 1.41 -17.31 -13.71
N VAL A 114 0.15 -17.25 -13.26
CA VAL A 114 -0.90 -16.43 -13.88
C VAL A 114 -0.62 -14.93 -13.68
N MET A 115 -0.15 -14.53 -12.49
CA MET A 115 0.21 -13.14 -12.22
C MET A 115 1.43 -12.70 -13.05
N LEU A 116 2.46 -13.54 -13.20
CA LEU A 116 3.64 -13.26 -14.03
C LEU A 116 3.28 -13.14 -15.52
N ASP A 117 2.42 -14.02 -16.02
CA ASP A 117 1.91 -13.95 -17.39
C ASP A 117 1.13 -12.65 -17.64
N SER A 118 0.33 -12.22 -16.65
CA SER A 118 -0.38 -10.95 -16.69
C SER A 118 0.57 -9.75 -16.69
N ALA A 119 1.62 -9.80 -15.87
CA ALA A 119 2.66 -8.77 -15.84
C ALA A 119 3.37 -8.64 -17.18
N ARG A 120 3.81 -9.76 -17.78
CA ARG A 120 4.46 -9.80 -19.10
C ARG A 120 3.55 -9.24 -20.19
N THR A 121 2.26 -9.56 -20.15
CA THR A 121 1.27 -9.01 -21.08
C THR A 121 1.17 -7.50 -20.94
N LEU A 122 1.12 -6.97 -19.71
CA LEU A 122 1.06 -5.52 -19.49
C LEU A 122 2.35 -4.82 -19.90
N GLU A 123 3.51 -5.43 -19.65
CA GLU A 123 4.82 -4.93 -20.09
C GLU A 123 4.93 -4.87 -21.62
N SER A 124 4.41 -5.88 -22.33
CA SER A 124 4.39 -5.88 -23.80
C SER A 124 3.46 -4.80 -24.38
N LEU A 125 2.46 -4.36 -23.62
CA LEU A 125 1.59 -3.22 -23.93
C LEU A 125 2.21 -1.86 -23.53
N GLY A 126 3.46 -1.86 -23.06
CA GLY A 126 4.24 -0.66 -22.73
C GLY A 126 4.09 -0.16 -21.30
N CYS A 127 3.44 -0.92 -20.41
CA CYS A 127 3.36 -0.53 -18.99
C CYS A 127 4.74 -0.57 -18.34
N ARG A 128 5.13 0.52 -17.67
CA ARG A 128 6.42 0.63 -16.95
C ARG A 128 6.26 0.63 -15.43
N VAL A 129 5.03 0.76 -14.96
CA VAL A 129 4.65 0.62 -13.55
C VAL A 129 3.55 -0.44 -13.47
N LEU A 130 3.64 -1.33 -12.49
CA LEU A 130 2.67 -2.37 -12.22
C LEU A 130 2.10 -2.24 -10.81
N VAL A 131 0.82 -2.57 -10.67
CA VAL A 131 0.10 -2.66 -9.40
C VAL A 131 -0.74 -3.94 -9.36
N ILE A 132 -1.02 -4.44 -8.17
CA ILE A 132 -1.93 -5.56 -7.94
C ILE A 132 -2.94 -5.11 -6.88
N PRO A 133 -4.20 -4.76 -7.19
CA PRO A 133 -5.20 -4.39 -6.20
C PRO A 133 -5.69 -5.63 -5.42
N CYS A 134 -4.78 -6.27 -4.69
CA CYS A 134 -4.98 -7.44 -3.84
C CYS A 134 -3.84 -7.53 -2.82
N MET A 135 -4.10 -7.22 -1.55
CA MET A 135 -3.04 -7.20 -0.52
C MET A 135 -2.41 -8.58 -0.29
N THR A 136 -3.20 -9.65 -0.33
CA THR A 136 -2.69 -11.02 -0.19
C THR A 136 -1.68 -11.37 -1.29
N ALA A 137 -1.88 -10.86 -2.52
CA ALA A 137 -1.00 -11.13 -3.66
C ALA A 137 0.41 -10.53 -3.49
N TYR A 138 0.57 -9.51 -2.64
CA TYR A 138 1.89 -8.94 -2.34
C TYR A 138 2.80 -9.88 -1.53
N SER A 139 2.30 -11.03 -1.06
CA SER A 139 3.15 -12.11 -0.54
C SER A 139 4.11 -12.66 -1.62
N PHE A 140 3.77 -12.47 -2.90
CA PHE A 140 4.58 -12.86 -4.06
C PHE A 140 5.39 -11.69 -4.64
N ALA A 141 5.37 -10.51 -4.02
CA ALA A 141 5.91 -9.28 -4.62
C ALA A 141 7.41 -9.35 -4.92
N ALA A 142 8.20 -10.00 -4.06
CA ALA A 142 9.63 -10.15 -4.28
C ALA A 142 9.92 -10.98 -5.54
N GLU A 143 9.27 -12.14 -5.67
CA GLU A 143 9.44 -13.03 -6.82
C GLU A 143 8.87 -12.42 -8.11
N MET A 144 7.74 -11.71 -8.01
CA MET A 144 7.19 -10.92 -9.11
C MET A 144 8.20 -9.84 -9.56
N GLN A 145 8.73 -9.04 -8.65
CA GLN A 145 9.66 -7.95 -8.99
C GLN A 145 10.97 -8.47 -9.58
N GLU A 146 11.47 -9.64 -9.16
CA GLU A 146 12.66 -10.28 -9.73
C GLU A 146 12.45 -10.67 -11.20
N LYS A 147 11.23 -11.05 -11.57
CA LYS A 147 10.88 -11.55 -12.91
C LYS A 147 10.25 -10.49 -13.83
N CYS A 148 9.92 -9.32 -13.30
CA CYS A 148 9.36 -8.19 -14.02
C CYS A 148 10.41 -7.10 -14.23
N THR A 149 10.37 -6.46 -15.40
CA THR A 149 11.18 -5.28 -15.74
C THR A 149 10.51 -3.98 -15.29
N ALA A 150 9.17 -3.94 -15.30
CA ALA A 150 8.40 -2.81 -14.80
C ALA A 150 8.48 -2.73 -13.27
N GLN A 151 8.33 -1.51 -12.75
CA GLN A 151 8.34 -1.25 -11.31
C GLN A 151 7.03 -1.76 -10.69
N LEU A 152 7.11 -2.75 -9.80
CA LEU A 152 5.96 -3.20 -9.00
C LEU A 152 5.80 -2.31 -7.76
N VAL A 153 4.72 -1.54 -7.71
CA VAL A 153 4.38 -0.70 -6.56
C VAL A 153 3.88 -1.59 -5.42
N ASN A 154 4.51 -1.49 -4.25
CA ASN A 154 4.16 -2.27 -3.06
C ASN A 154 3.48 -1.39 -1.98
N PRO A 155 2.15 -1.48 -1.80
CA PRO A 155 1.42 -0.63 -0.86
C PRO A 155 1.69 -1.02 0.60
N ILE A 156 2.14 -2.25 0.88
CA ILE A 156 2.37 -2.74 2.24
C ILE A 156 3.55 -2.02 2.88
N THR A 157 4.68 -1.98 2.17
CA THR A 157 5.88 -1.28 2.65
C THR A 157 5.68 0.23 2.69
N GLN A 158 4.92 0.78 1.72
CA GLN A 158 4.58 2.21 1.73
C GLN A 158 3.64 2.59 2.87
N SER A 159 2.68 1.73 3.21
CA SER A 159 1.81 1.94 4.37
C SER A 159 2.63 2.05 5.67
N ALA A 160 3.58 1.14 5.87
CA ALA A 160 4.45 1.17 7.05
C ALA A 160 5.28 2.47 7.11
N LYS A 161 5.87 2.88 5.99
CA LYS A 161 6.64 4.14 5.89
C LYS A 161 5.79 5.38 6.16
N LEU A 162 4.56 5.43 5.64
CA LEU A 162 3.62 6.51 5.90
C LEU A 162 3.25 6.58 7.38
N LEU A 163 2.96 5.44 8.00
CA LEU A 163 2.64 5.36 9.43
C LEU A 163 3.83 5.77 10.31
N LYS A 164 5.05 5.40 9.92
CA LYS A 164 6.27 5.82 10.60
C LYS A 164 6.44 7.33 10.54
N ALA A 165 6.28 7.91 9.35
CA ALA A 165 6.38 9.35 9.17
C ALA A 165 5.27 10.13 9.91
N ALA A 166 4.12 9.50 10.13
CA ALA A 166 3.04 10.03 10.97
C ALA A 166 3.28 9.80 12.47
N GLY A 167 4.44 9.30 12.88
CA GLY A 167 4.82 9.11 14.28
C GLY A 167 4.10 7.96 14.99
N LYS A 168 3.48 7.03 14.25
CA LYS A 168 2.79 5.88 14.83
C LYS A 168 3.81 4.87 15.35
N ARG A 169 3.52 4.30 16.51
CA ARG A 169 4.35 3.30 17.22
C ARG A 169 3.63 1.97 17.37
N CYS A 170 2.30 1.97 17.39
CA CYS A 170 1.49 0.76 17.43
C CYS A 170 0.32 0.86 16.43
N VAL A 171 0.13 -0.17 15.61
CA VAL A 171 -0.84 -0.15 14.49
C VAL A 171 -1.61 -1.46 14.41
N GLY A 172 -2.94 -1.36 14.37
CA GLY A 172 -3.85 -2.49 14.16
C GLY A 172 -3.93 -2.90 12.69
N ILE A 173 -4.19 -4.17 12.41
CA ILE A 173 -4.30 -4.71 11.04
C ILE A 173 -5.61 -5.48 10.91
N MET A 174 -6.57 -4.94 10.15
CA MET A 174 -7.72 -5.73 9.69
C MET A 174 -7.43 -6.26 8.30
N ALA A 175 -7.31 -7.58 8.16
CA ALA A 175 -7.07 -8.21 6.88
C ALA A 175 -7.59 -9.66 6.90
N THR A 176 -7.56 -10.30 5.74
CA THR A 176 -7.89 -11.72 5.61
C THR A 176 -6.95 -12.59 6.44
N ASP A 177 -7.42 -13.80 6.81
CA ASP A 177 -6.61 -14.80 7.51
C ASP A 177 -5.29 -15.08 6.80
N GLY A 178 -5.30 -15.16 5.46
CA GLY A 178 -4.07 -15.33 4.67
C GLY A 178 -3.08 -14.21 4.93
N THR A 179 -3.52 -12.95 4.83
CA THR A 179 -2.67 -11.77 5.04
C THR A 179 -2.11 -11.72 6.47
N VAL A 180 -2.96 -11.98 7.47
CA VAL A 180 -2.57 -11.98 8.89
C VAL A 180 -1.58 -13.11 9.17
N LYS A 181 -1.85 -14.34 8.72
CA LYS A 181 -0.99 -15.52 9.00
C LYS A 181 0.38 -15.42 8.31
N ILE A 182 0.44 -14.93 7.07
CA ILE A 182 1.71 -14.76 6.34
C ILE A 182 2.55 -13.64 6.95
N GLY A 183 1.89 -12.69 7.61
CA GLY A 183 2.54 -11.64 8.36
C GLY A 183 3.04 -10.47 7.52
N THR A 184 2.45 -10.23 6.33
CA THR A 184 3.02 -9.29 5.35
C THR A 184 3.06 -7.86 5.86
N PHE A 185 1.95 -7.37 6.45
CA PHE A 185 1.93 -6.05 7.11
C PHE A 185 2.76 -6.05 8.40
N GLN A 186 2.72 -7.12 9.20
CA GLN A 186 3.47 -7.21 10.45
C GLN A 186 4.98 -7.09 10.22
N LYS A 187 5.51 -7.78 9.20
CA LYS A 187 6.91 -7.70 8.80
C LYS A 187 7.28 -6.28 8.36
N ALA A 188 6.45 -5.64 7.53
CA ALA A 188 6.68 -4.28 7.06
C ALA A 188 6.64 -3.25 8.20
N LEU A 189 5.69 -3.35 9.13
CA LEU A 189 5.58 -2.46 10.29
C LEU A 189 6.77 -2.60 11.23
N ARG A 190 7.18 -3.84 11.55
CA ARG A 190 8.35 -4.09 12.41
C ARG A 190 9.64 -3.57 11.79
N ALA A 191 9.80 -3.64 10.47
CA ALA A 191 10.96 -3.08 9.78
C ALA A 191 11.08 -1.55 9.97
N GLU A 192 9.96 -0.85 10.18
CA GLU A 192 9.93 0.58 10.48
C GLU A 192 9.92 0.89 12.01
N GLY A 193 10.03 -0.14 12.84
CA GLY A 193 9.98 -0.04 14.31
C GLY A 193 8.58 0.25 14.86
N ILE A 194 7.53 -0.22 14.18
CA ILE A 194 6.12 -0.10 14.60
C ILE A 194 5.63 -1.45 15.08
N GLU A 195 4.99 -1.50 16.25
CA GLU A 195 4.40 -2.71 16.81
C GLU A 195 3.06 -3.03 16.14
N PRO A 196 2.92 -4.19 15.46
CA PRO A 196 1.67 -4.59 14.85
C PRO A 196 0.73 -5.25 15.86
N VAL A 197 -0.55 -4.89 15.82
CA VAL A 197 -1.64 -5.53 16.55
C VAL A 197 -2.57 -6.20 15.56
N THR A 198 -2.92 -7.46 15.81
CA THR A 198 -3.93 -8.19 15.04
C THR A 198 -5.15 -8.46 15.92
N PRO A 199 -6.34 -8.64 15.32
CA PRO A 199 -7.50 -9.18 16.01
C PRO A 199 -7.16 -10.50 16.73
N ASP A 200 -7.78 -10.76 17.87
CA ASP A 200 -7.80 -12.12 18.43
C ASP A 200 -8.72 -13.03 17.61
N ALA A 201 -8.76 -14.32 17.96
CA ALA A 201 -9.46 -15.32 17.14
C ALA A 201 -10.95 -15.02 16.93
N GLU A 202 -11.63 -14.41 17.90
CA GLU A 202 -13.04 -14.05 17.77
C GLU A 202 -13.22 -12.84 16.85
N ASN A 203 -12.50 -11.76 17.11
CA ASN A 203 -12.54 -10.58 16.25
C ASN A 203 -12.06 -10.86 14.82
N GLN A 204 -11.11 -11.78 14.63
CA GLN A 204 -10.64 -12.20 13.32
C GLN A 204 -11.73 -12.93 12.53
N ARG A 205 -12.56 -13.74 13.20
CA ARG A 205 -13.73 -14.37 12.55
C ARG A 205 -14.72 -13.31 12.09
N GLU A 206 -14.99 -12.29 12.89
CA GLU A 206 -15.87 -11.19 12.49
C GLU A 206 -15.31 -10.40 11.29
N VAL A 207 -14.01 -10.12 11.26
CA VAL A 207 -13.36 -9.51 10.08
C VAL A 207 -13.56 -10.37 8.83
N MET A 208 -13.37 -11.68 8.95
CA MET A 208 -13.58 -12.60 7.83
C MET A 208 -15.04 -12.65 7.37
N ARG A 209 -16.00 -12.66 8.31
CA ARG A 209 -17.44 -12.60 8.02
C ARG A 209 -17.80 -11.31 7.28
N ILE A 210 -17.38 -10.15 7.79
CA ILE A 210 -17.61 -8.85 7.16
C ILE A 210 -17.02 -8.82 5.74
N ILE A 211 -15.81 -9.34 5.55
CA ILE A 211 -15.16 -9.37 4.23
C ILE A 211 -15.95 -10.29 3.27
N TYR A 212 -16.21 -11.54 3.63
CA TYR A 212 -16.72 -12.56 2.70
C TYR A 212 -18.24 -12.63 2.63
N GLU A 213 -18.93 -12.58 3.76
CA GLU A 213 -20.37 -12.78 3.85
C GLU A 213 -21.15 -11.48 3.67
N ASP A 214 -20.57 -10.33 4.03
CA ASP A 214 -21.19 -9.02 3.81
C ASP A 214 -20.71 -8.42 2.48
N VAL A 215 -19.52 -7.82 2.47
CA VAL A 215 -19.08 -6.96 1.35
C VAL A 215 -18.90 -7.75 0.05
N LYS A 216 -18.18 -8.88 0.10
CA LYS A 216 -17.89 -9.67 -1.11
C LYS A 216 -19.16 -10.32 -1.70
N SER A 217 -20.20 -10.52 -0.91
CA SER A 217 -21.49 -11.02 -1.37
C SER A 217 -22.45 -9.92 -1.84
N GLY A 218 -22.03 -8.65 -1.79
CA GLY A 218 -22.81 -7.49 -2.21
C GLY A 218 -23.80 -6.97 -1.16
N LYS A 219 -23.66 -7.38 0.11
CA LYS A 219 -24.46 -6.87 1.23
C LYS A 219 -23.75 -5.70 1.93
N PRO A 220 -24.50 -4.81 2.62
CA PRO A 220 -23.90 -3.81 3.49
C PRO A 220 -23.07 -4.45 4.60
N ALA A 221 -21.94 -3.82 4.95
CA ALA A 221 -21.12 -4.28 6.06
C ALA A 221 -21.78 -3.99 7.41
N ASP A 222 -21.62 -4.91 8.35
CA ASP A 222 -21.93 -4.70 9.75
C ASP A 222 -20.95 -3.71 10.40
N LEU A 223 -21.35 -2.43 10.44
CA LEU A 223 -20.51 -1.35 10.97
C LEU A 223 -20.33 -1.42 12.49
N GLU A 224 -21.30 -1.96 13.21
CA GLU A 224 -21.19 -2.13 14.65
C GLU A 224 -20.05 -3.10 14.97
N GLN A 225 -20.04 -4.26 14.32
CA GLN A 225 -18.99 -5.25 14.49
C GLN A 225 -17.65 -4.78 13.93
N PHE A 226 -17.63 -4.09 12.79
CA PHE A 226 -16.41 -3.45 12.27
C PHE A 226 -15.77 -2.50 13.30
N HIS A 227 -16.57 -1.65 13.95
CA HIS A 227 -16.08 -0.73 14.97
C HIS A 227 -15.69 -1.43 16.27
N ALA A 228 -16.40 -2.49 16.67
CA ALA A 228 -16.04 -3.32 17.82
C ALA A 228 -14.64 -3.93 17.64
N VAL A 229 -14.35 -4.51 16.47
CA VAL A 229 -13.01 -5.03 16.15
C VAL A 229 -11.96 -3.92 16.15
N ALA A 230 -12.26 -2.76 15.54
CA ALA A 230 -11.32 -1.63 15.57
C ALA A 230 -11.04 -1.15 17.00
N HIS A 231 -12.07 -1.12 17.86
CA HIS A 231 -11.95 -0.73 19.26
C HIS A 231 -11.11 -1.72 20.07
N SER A 232 -11.29 -3.03 19.86
CA SER A 232 -10.52 -4.04 20.58
C SER A 232 -9.01 -3.94 20.28
N MET A 233 -8.63 -3.57 19.06
CA MET A 233 -7.23 -3.28 18.73
C MET A 233 -6.72 -1.97 19.33
N ARG A 234 -7.57 -0.92 19.39
CA ARG A 234 -7.23 0.34 20.06
C ARG A 234 -7.01 0.15 21.57
N ALA A 235 -7.81 -0.71 22.20
CA ALA A 235 -7.61 -1.10 23.60
C ALA A 235 -6.27 -1.82 23.84
N LYS A 236 -5.70 -2.45 22.80
CA LYS A 236 -4.35 -3.04 22.79
C LYS A 236 -3.26 -2.05 22.38
N GLY A 237 -3.59 -0.75 22.25
CA GLY A 237 -2.64 0.33 22.00
C GLY A 237 -2.54 0.81 20.54
N ALA A 238 -3.33 0.25 19.61
CA ALA A 238 -3.28 0.67 18.21
C ALA A 238 -3.67 2.16 18.04
N GLU A 239 -2.77 2.97 17.48
CA GLU A 239 -2.94 4.41 17.22
C GLU A 239 -3.52 4.70 15.82
N CYS A 240 -3.60 3.67 14.99
CA CYS A 240 -4.20 3.64 13.66
C CYS A 240 -4.53 2.18 13.33
N VAL A 241 -5.51 1.94 12.45
CA VAL A 241 -5.85 0.62 11.94
C VAL A 241 -5.71 0.59 10.42
N ILE A 242 -4.94 -0.37 9.91
CA ILE A 242 -4.81 -0.63 8.47
C ILE A 242 -6.02 -1.44 8.01
N LEU A 243 -6.68 -0.96 6.96
CA LEU A 243 -7.61 -1.73 6.13
C LEU A 243 -6.78 -2.49 5.09
N GLY A 244 -6.37 -3.71 5.45
CA GLY A 244 -5.45 -4.56 4.70
C GLY A 244 -6.13 -5.52 3.74
N CYS A 245 -7.41 -5.29 3.43
CA CYS A 245 -8.19 -6.06 2.47
C CYS A 245 -9.02 -5.09 1.63
N THR A 246 -9.13 -5.35 0.34
CA THR A 246 -9.79 -4.47 -0.63
C THR A 246 -11.29 -4.30 -0.37
N GLU A 247 -11.93 -5.30 0.20
CA GLU A 247 -13.32 -5.25 0.64
C GLU A 247 -13.51 -4.29 1.82
N LEU A 248 -12.50 -4.13 2.69
CA LEU A 248 -12.56 -3.12 3.75
C LEU A 248 -12.46 -1.70 3.19
N SER A 249 -11.79 -1.51 2.05
CA SER A 249 -11.78 -0.25 1.31
C SER A 249 -13.17 0.13 0.80
N VAL A 250 -13.98 -0.86 0.36
CA VAL A 250 -15.39 -0.65 -0.02
C VAL A 250 -16.18 -0.05 1.15
N ILE A 251 -15.96 -0.56 2.37
CA ILE A 251 -16.64 -0.05 3.58
C ILE A 251 -16.28 1.41 3.79
N LYS A 252 -14.99 1.76 3.71
CA LYS A 252 -14.54 3.15 3.86
C LYS A 252 -15.14 4.09 2.82
N GLN A 253 -15.29 3.64 1.56
CA GLN A 253 -15.84 4.44 0.48
C GLN A 253 -17.35 4.65 0.62
N THR A 254 -18.08 3.63 1.07
CA THR A 254 -19.54 3.64 1.09
C THR A 254 -20.13 4.05 2.44
N GLN A 255 -19.34 4.06 3.50
CA GLN A 255 -19.78 4.30 4.88
C GLN A 255 -18.86 5.27 5.61
N GLN A 256 -19.41 5.99 6.60
CA GLN A 256 -18.62 6.87 7.46
C GLN A 256 -17.96 6.09 8.59
N ILE A 257 -16.76 5.56 8.36
CA ILE A 257 -16.00 4.80 9.37
C ILE A 257 -15.22 5.68 10.37
N GLY A 258 -15.23 7.00 10.19
CA GLY A 258 -14.49 7.93 11.05
C GLY A 258 -12.97 7.93 10.81
N LYS A 259 -12.24 8.48 11.79
CA LYS A 259 -10.78 8.72 11.73
C LYS A 259 -9.95 7.55 12.26
N GLY A 260 -8.63 7.60 12.07
CA GLY A 260 -7.70 6.61 12.60
C GLY A 260 -7.62 5.33 11.77
N PHE A 261 -7.97 5.40 10.49
CA PHE A 261 -7.83 4.31 9.54
C PHE A 261 -6.89 4.69 8.40
N LEU A 262 -6.05 3.75 7.98
CA LEU A 262 -5.26 3.83 6.75
C LEU A 262 -5.79 2.78 5.79
N ASP A 263 -6.16 3.19 4.59
CA ASP A 263 -6.63 2.27 3.54
C ASP A 263 -5.47 1.89 2.62
N ALA A 264 -5.13 0.59 2.60
CA ALA A 264 -4.02 0.12 1.78
C ALA A 264 -4.28 0.27 0.27
N MET A 265 -5.55 0.29 -0.18
CA MET A 265 -5.89 0.53 -1.59
C MET A 265 -5.70 2.01 -1.98
N GLU A 266 -6.03 2.95 -1.09
CA GLU A 266 -5.71 4.37 -1.30
C GLU A 266 -4.19 4.60 -1.33
N VAL A 267 -3.44 3.93 -0.44
CA VAL A 267 -1.96 3.98 -0.48
C VAL A 267 -1.44 3.41 -1.80
N LEU A 268 -2.03 2.32 -2.31
CA LEU A 268 -1.69 1.75 -3.61
C LEU A 268 -1.92 2.77 -4.73
N ALA A 269 -3.10 3.39 -4.78
CA ALA A 269 -3.46 4.38 -5.80
C ALA A 269 -2.54 5.61 -5.74
N ALA A 270 -2.36 6.21 -4.56
CA ALA A 270 -1.48 7.36 -4.38
C ALA A 270 -0.02 7.07 -4.77
N THR A 271 0.48 5.88 -4.42
CA THR A 271 1.84 5.47 -4.78
C THR A 271 1.97 5.21 -6.28
N ALA A 272 0.95 4.60 -6.91
CA ALA A 272 0.92 4.38 -8.35
C ALA A 272 0.93 5.69 -9.13
N ILE A 273 0.11 6.66 -8.72
CA ILE A 273 0.07 8.02 -9.30
C ILE A 273 1.47 8.65 -9.28
N ALA A 274 2.12 8.63 -8.11
CA ALA A 274 3.46 9.18 -7.96
C ALA A 274 4.52 8.42 -8.78
N ALA A 275 4.46 7.08 -8.80
CA ALA A 275 5.39 6.24 -9.56
C ALA A 275 5.29 6.45 -11.08
N CYS A 276 4.08 6.76 -11.56
CA CYS A 276 3.79 7.12 -12.95
C CYS A 276 4.18 8.55 -13.32
N GLY A 277 4.65 9.37 -12.38
CA GLY A 277 5.05 10.76 -12.64
C GLY A 277 3.93 11.80 -12.52
N TYR A 278 2.77 11.41 -11.98
CA TYR A 278 1.61 12.29 -11.79
C TYR A 278 1.52 12.76 -10.33
N SER A 279 0.64 13.73 -10.07
CA SER A 279 0.40 14.27 -8.73
C SER A 279 -0.91 13.76 -8.16
N VAL A 280 -0.92 13.51 -6.84
CA VAL A 280 -2.14 13.21 -6.09
C VAL A 280 -2.78 14.54 -5.67
N LYS A 281 -4.12 14.64 -5.72
CA LYS A 281 -4.83 15.84 -5.27
C LYS A 281 -4.46 16.23 -3.84
N ALA A 282 -4.32 17.53 -3.59
CA ALA A 282 -3.79 18.07 -2.35
C ALA A 282 -4.69 17.88 -1.11
N ASP A 283 -5.97 17.59 -1.31
CA ASP A 283 -6.98 17.36 -0.27
C ASP A 283 -7.02 15.90 0.21
N ILE A 284 -6.43 14.96 -0.53
CA ILE A 284 -6.34 13.55 -0.13
C ILE A 284 -5.53 13.42 1.17
N ARG A 285 -6.08 12.65 2.12
CA ARG A 285 -5.44 12.28 3.39
C ARG A 285 -5.45 10.77 3.53
N LEU A 286 -4.27 10.16 3.44
CA LEU A 286 -4.11 8.69 3.54
C LEU A 286 -4.15 8.17 4.99
N ILE A 287 -4.01 9.07 5.97
CA ILE A 287 -4.11 8.77 7.39
C ILE A 287 -5.13 9.75 7.96
N GLY A 288 -6.29 9.22 8.38
CA GLY A 288 -7.39 9.99 8.99
C GLY A 288 -7.19 10.29 10.46
#